data_AF-A0AAU3JYV8-F1
#
_entry.id   AF-A0AAU3JYV8-F1
#
_cell.length_a   1.000
_cell.length_b   1.000
_cell.length_c   1.000
_cell.angle_alpha   90.00
_cell.angle_beta   90.00
_cell.angle_gamma   90.00
#
_symmetry.space_group_name_H-M   'P 1'
#
loop_
_entity.id
_entity.type
_entity.pdbx_description
1 polymer ?
#
loop_
_entity_poly.entity_id
_entity_poly.type
_entity_poly.pdbx_seq_one_letter_code
_entity_poly.pdbx_strand_id
1 'polypeptide(L)'
;MSVVNEIDVKALQETIDAVRATPKLGQVTFAVDGTWQGGFRIRAQTGALTQGGERDEQRVAKYTMTSDEPTALLGTDTAVSPAEYVLQALAGCYTVTLTANAASRGIELKSFRLELEGDIDLRGFLGIDTGIRPGVQQLRVRVHIEAPDATREQLEELISLVESRSPIRDTLVNPVDVVTTLV
;
A
#
# COMPACT_ATOMS: atom_id res chain seq x y z
N MET A 1 -10.84 -19.79 -19.43
CA MET A 1 -10.32 -19.21 -18.16
C MET A 1 -11.07 -17.90 -17.97
N SER A 2 -11.72 -17.68 -16.84
CA SER A 2 -12.46 -16.43 -16.57
C SER A 2 -11.48 -15.38 -16.05
N VAL A 3 -10.86 -14.64 -16.97
CA VAL A 3 -10.03 -13.48 -16.64
C VAL A 3 -10.93 -12.26 -16.56
N VAL A 4 -10.88 -11.51 -15.47
CA VAL A 4 -11.61 -10.24 -15.29
C VAL A 4 -10.64 -9.21 -14.72
N ASN A 5 -10.56 -8.02 -15.30
CA ASN A 5 -9.60 -6.97 -14.91
C ASN A 5 -8.14 -7.48 -14.88
N GLU A 6 -7.77 -8.31 -15.87
CA GLU A 6 -6.45 -8.97 -15.97
C GLU A 6 -6.12 -9.96 -14.82
N ILE A 7 -7.11 -10.29 -13.99
CA ILE A 7 -6.96 -11.24 -12.88
C ILE A 7 -7.55 -12.59 -13.29
N ASP A 8 -6.77 -13.65 -13.12
CA ASP A 8 -7.29 -15.02 -13.21
C ASP A 8 -8.16 -15.32 -11.98
N VAL A 9 -9.48 -15.23 -12.16
CA VAL A 9 -10.46 -15.42 -11.09
C VAL A 9 -10.39 -16.84 -10.52
N LYS A 10 -10.01 -17.83 -11.33
CA LYS A 10 -9.86 -19.22 -10.86
C LYS A 10 -8.65 -19.33 -9.92
N ALA A 11 -7.50 -18.79 -10.33
CA ALA A 11 -6.29 -18.78 -9.49
C ALA A 11 -6.50 -17.99 -8.18
N LEU A 12 -7.25 -16.88 -8.23
CA LEU A 12 -7.64 -16.13 -7.03
C LEU A 12 -8.47 -17.01 -6.08
N GLN A 13 -9.48 -17.72 -6.59
CA GLN A 13 -10.31 -18.61 -5.78
C GLN A 13 -9.51 -19.78 -5.20
N GLU A 14 -8.62 -20.40 -6.00
CA GLU A 14 -7.70 -21.44 -5.55
C GLU A 14 -6.79 -20.95 -4.41
N THR A 15 -6.31 -19.70 -4.51
CA THR A 15 -5.50 -19.08 -3.44
C THR A 15 -6.31 -18.90 -2.16
N ILE A 16 -7.56 -18.43 -2.27
CA ILE A 16 -8.46 -18.30 -1.12
C ILE A 16 -8.69 -19.65 -0.44
N ASP A 17 -8.96 -20.69 -1.23
CA ASP A 17 -9.21 -22.03 -0.71
C ASP A 17 -7.95 -22.66 -0.10
N ALA A 18 -6.78 -22.41 -0.69
CA ALA A 18 -5.50 -22.83 -0.11
C ALA A 18 -5.24 -22.17 1.25
N VAL A 19 -5.49 -20.86 1.38
CA VAL A 19 -5.36 -20.15 2.67
C VAL A 19 -6.39 -20.63 3.68
N ARG A 20 -7.63 -20.91 3.27
CA ARG A 20 -8.66 -21.50 4.17
C ARG A 20 -8.25 -22.87 4.69
N ALA A 21 -7.74 -23.73 3.82
CA ALA A 21 -7.29 -25.07 4.18
C ALA A 21 -6.01 -25.04 5.01
N THR A 22 -5.10 -24.11 4.73
CA THR A 22 -3.80 -23.95 5.40
C THR A 22 -3.59 -22.49 5.80
N PRO A 23 -4.14 -22.04 6.96
CA PRO A 23 -4.13 -20.63 7.36
C PRO A 23 -2.76 -19.95 7.40
N LYS A 24 -1.69 -20.71 7.69
CA LYS A 24 -0.32 -20.17 7.69
C LYS A 24 0.10 -19.60 6.32
N LEU A 25 -0.48 -20.07 5.21
CA LEU A 25 -0.20 -19.52 3.88
C LEU A 25 -0.65 -18.07 3.73
N GLY A 26 -1.57 -17.59 4.57
CA GLY A 26 -1.96 -16.18 4.62
C GLY A 26 -0.97 -15.28 5.37
N GLN A 27 0.05 -15.84 6.03
CA GLN A 27 1.05 -15.07 6.76
C GLN A 27 2.19 -14.70 5.83
N VAL A 28 2.41 -13.41 5.62
CA VAL A 28 3.42 -12.89 4.69
C VAL A 28 4.29 -11.85 5.38
N THR A 29 5.61 -11.96 5.22
CA THR A 29 6.59 -10.97 5.68
C THR A 29 7.26 -10.32 4.47
N PHE A 30 7.17 -9.00 4.41
CA PHE A 30 7.86 -8.17 3.42
C PHE A 30 9.11 -7.57 4.07
N ALA A 31 10.23 -7.54 3.34
CA ALA A 31 11.48 -6.96 3.82
C ALA A 31 11.99 -5.88 2.86
N VAL A 32 12.70 -4.91 3.42
CA VAL A 32 13.43 -3.88 2.69
C VAL A 32 14.73 -3.57 3.42
N ASP A 33 15.82 -3.45 2.67
CA ASP A 33 17.13 -3.07 3.20
C ASP A 33 17.54 -1.73 2.61
N GLY A 34 17.91 -0.78 3.47
CA GLY A 34 18.20 0.60 3.10
C GLY A 34 19.58 1.07 3.54
N THR A 35 20.18 1.96 2.76
CA THR A 35 21.46 2.60 3.10
C THR A 35 21.36 4.10 2.87
N TRP A 36 21.72 4.88 3.89
CA TRP A 36 21.81 6.33 3.82
C TRP A 36 22.76 6.78 2.70
N GLN A 37 22.36 7.82 1.96
CA GLN A 37 23.08 8.35 0.79
C GLN A 37 23.53 9.81 0.99
N GLY A 38 23.59 10.30 2.23
CA GLY A 38 23.87 11.71 2.52
C GLY A 38 22.62 12.59 2.43
N GLY A 39 22.56 13.64 3.25
CA GLY A 39 21.36 14.50 3.36
C GLY A 39 20.14 13.70 3.81
N PHE A 40 18.96 14.03 3.28
CA PHE A 40 17.70 13.32 3.54
C PHE A 40 17.47 12.14 2.60
N ARG A 41 18.55 11.60 2.01
CA ARG A 41 18.45 10.57 0.98
C ARG A 41 18.75 9.18 1.50
N ILE A 42 17.96 8.22 1.04
CA ILE A 42 18.16 6.79 1.26
C ILE A 42 17.96 6.03 -0.05
N ARG A 43 18.78 5.00 -0.27
CA ARG A 43 18.56 4.01 -1.33
C ARG A 43 18.25 2.68 -0.67
N ALA A 44 17.10 2.11 -1.04
CA ALA A 44 16.59 0.87 -0.49
C ALA A 44 16.33 -0.16 -1.58
N GLN A 45 16.40 -1.45 -1.23
CA GLN A 45 16.07 -2.56 -2.12
C GLN A 45 15.13 -3.54 -1.41
N THR A 46 14.18 -4.10 -2.14
CA THR A 46 13.31 -5.16 -1.61
C THR A 46 14.14 -6.38 -1.18
N GLY A 47 13.95 -6.81 0.07
CA GLY A 47 14.52 -8.03 0.63
C GLY A 47 13.71 -9.27 0.26
N ALA A 48 13.95 -10.37 0.99
CA ALA A 48 13.21 -11.62 0.79
C ALA A 48 11.73 -11.47 1.16
N LEU A 49 10.85 -12.01 0.33
CA LEU A 49 9.46 -12.25 0.70
C LEU A 49 9.39 -13.61 1.39
N THR A 50 8.71 -13.70 2.54
CA THR A 50 8.48 -14.96 3.25
C THR A 50 6.99 -15.20 3.35
N GLN A 51 6.50 -16.39 3.00
CA GLN A 51 5.11 -16.81 3.10
C GLN A 51 5.00 -18.10 3.91
N GLY A 52 4.13 -18.12 4.93
CA GLY A 52 3.95 -19.29 5.79
C GLY A 52 5.23 -19.77 6.51
N GLY A 53 6.19 -18.86 6.74
CA GLY A 53 7.49 -19.14 7.35
C GLY A 53 8.56 -19.60 6.37
N GLU A 54 8.25 -19.73 5.08
CA GLU A 54 9.19 -20.15 4.04
C GLU A 54 9.48 -19.01 3.07
N ARG A 55 10.72 -18.94 2.58
CA ARG A 55 11.11 -17.94 1.60
C ARG A 55 10.36 -18.21 0.29
N ASP A 56 9.76 -17.17 -0.28
CA ASP A 56 9.18 -17.23 -1.60
C ASP A 56 10.29 -17.16 -2.66
N GLU A 57 10.59 -18.32 -3.25
CA GLU A 57 11.56 -18.45 -4.35
C GLU A 57 10.99 -18.02 -5.71
N GLN A 58 9.67 -17.76 -5.81
CA GLN A 58 9.04 -17.28 -7.05
C GLN A 58 9.26 -15.78 -7.24
N ARG A 59 9.47 -15.02 -6.16
CA ARG A 59 9.82 -13.60 -6.24
C ARG A 59 11.29 -13.41 -6.62
N VAL A 60 11.57 -13.50 -7.92
CA VAL A 60 12.92 -13.33 -8.48
C VAL A 60 13.33 -11.85 -8.58
N ALA A 61 12.38 -10.97 -8.89
CA ALA A 61 12.68 -9.56 -9.12
C ALA A 61 13.03 -8.80 -7.82
N LYS A 62 14.06 -7.96 -7.91
CA LYS A 62 14.42 -7.00 -6.87
C LYS A 62 14.18 -5.58 -7.36
N TYR A 63 13.51 -4.78 -6.55
CA TYR A 63 13.18 -3.40 -6.87
C TYR A 63 13.99 -2.46 -5.99
N THR A 64 14.51 -1.39 -6.58
CA THR A 64 15.21 -0.34 -5.86
C THR A 64 14.25 0.84 -5.69
N MET A 65 14.18 1.36 -4.47
CA MET A 65 13.49 2.59 -4.13
C MET A 65 14.51 3.62 -3.64
N THR A 66 14.29 4.88 -3.98
CA THR A 66 15.09 6.00 -3.51
C THR A 66 14.16 7.03 -2.93
N SER A 67 14.49 7.55 -1.75
CA SER A 67 13.74 8.63 -1.13
C SER A 67 14.65 9.82 -0.86
N ASP A 68 14.08 11.01 -0.94
CA ASP A 68 14.66 12.34 -0.69
C ASP A 68 13.54 13.24 -0.12
N GLU A 69 13.75 14.54 -0.01
CA GLU A 69 12.68 15.51 0.26
C GLU A 69 12.65 16.60 -0.83
N PRO A 70 11.52 17.31 -1.00
CA PRO A 70 11.46 18.53 -1.82
C PRO A 70 12.44 19.58 -1.29
N THR A 71 12.91 20.47 -2.17
CA THR A 71 13.81 21.57 -1.78
C THR A 71 13.21 22.45 -0.68
N ALA A 72 11.88 22.65 -0.69
CA ALA A 72 11.16 23.39 0.34
C ALA A 72 11.27 22.75 1.74
N LEU A 73 11.58 21.46 1.80
CA LEU A 73 11.81 20.67 3.01
C LEU A 73 13.29 20.28 3.17
N LEU A 74 14.20 21.08 2.61
CA LEU A 74 15.67 20.95 2.69
C LEU A 74 16.26 19.70 2.04
N GLY A 75 15.47 18.95 1.26
CA GLY A 75 16.01 17.90 0.40
C GLY A 75 16.56 18.43 -0.91
N THR A 76 16.84 17.53 -1.84
CA THR A 76 17.40 17.89 -3.15
C THR A 76 16.44 17.73 -4.31
N ASP A 77 15.19 17.36 -4.03
CA ASP A 77 14.14 17.15 -5.04
C ASP A 77 14.57 16.14 -6.14
N THR A 78 15.36 15.14 -5.75
CA THR A 78 15.91 14.13 -6.69
C THR A 78 15.23 12.76 -6.60
N ALA A 79 14.37 12.57 -5.59
CA ALA A 79 13.62 11.35 -5.39
C ALA A 79 12.32 11.62 -4.61
N VAL A 80 11.45 10.60 -4.56
CA VAL A 80 10.13 10.66 -3.93
C VAL A 80 10.26 10.90 -2.41
N SER A 81 9.40 11.75 -1.86
CA SER A 81 9.37 11.98 -0.41
C SER A 81 8.86 10.76 0.38
N PRO A 82 9.28 10.56 1.64
CA PRO A 82 8.72 9.52 2.49
C PRO A 82 7.19 9.63 2.63
N ALA A 83 6.65 10.85 2.71
CA ALA A 83 5.22 11.08 2.77
C ALA A 83 4.51 10.61 1.48
N GLU A 84 5.07 10.91 0.30
CA GLU A 84 4.54 10.41 -0.98
C GLU A 84 4.67 8.89 -1.10
N TYR A 85 5.71 8.27 -0.53
CA TYR A 85 5.81 6.81 -0.45
C TYR A 85 4.67 6.19 0.35
N VAL A 86 4.23 6.84 1.45
CA VAL A 86 3.05 6.39 2.22
C VAL A 86 1.78 6.49 1.37
N LEU A 87 1.58 7.60 0.64
CA LEU A 87 0.45 7.75 -0.28
C LEU A 87 0.48 6.71 -1.39
N GLN A 88 1.65 6.46 -1.99
CA GLN A 88 1.84 5.46 -3.03
C GLN A 88 1.55 4.03 -2.52
N ALA A 89 1.99 3.71 -1.30
CA ALA A 89 1.71 2.42 -0.68
C ALA A 89 0.19 2.22 -0.47
N LEU A 90 -0.51 3.26 0.00
CA LEU A 90 -1.97 3.21 0.15
C LEU A 90 -2.67 3.06 -1.20
N ALA A 91 -2.27 3.84 -2.22
CA ALA A 91 -2.82 3.77 -3.58
C ALA A 91 -2.64 2.38 -4.22
N GLY A 92 -1.47 1.77 -4.05
CA GLY A 92 -1.19 0.41 -4.51
C GLY A 92 -2.07 -0.61 -3.79
N CYS A 93 -2.24 -0.47 -2.48
CA CYS A 93 -3.09 -1.36 -1.70
C CYS A 93 -4.58 -1.24 -2.07
N TYR A 94 -5.07 -0.02 -2.29
CA TYR A 94 -6.42 0.25 -2.79
C TYR A 94 -6.61 -0.38 -4.16
N THR A 95 -5.63 -0.23 -5.06
CA THR A 95 -5.63 -0.87 -6.38
C THR A 95 -5.80 -2.38 -6.28
N VAL A 96 -4.95 -3.06 -5.51
CA VAL A 96 -5.03 -4.53 -5.34
C VAL A 96 -6.38 -4.95 -4.76
N THR A 97 -6.86 -4.23 -3.74
CA THR A 97 -8.11 -4.58 -3.06
C THR A 97 -9.30 -4.36 -3.99
N LEU A 98 -9.34 -3.24 -4.72
CA LEU A 98 -10.43 -2.89 -5.62
C LEU A 98 -10.50 -3.87 -6.80
N THR A 99 -9.40 -4.11 -7.49
CA THR A 99 -9.37 -4.95 -8.69
C THR A 99 -9.67 -6.42 -8.36
N ALA A 100 -9.10 -6.96 -7.27
CA ALA A 100 -9.37 -8.32 -6.85
C ALA A 100 -10.83 -8.55 -6.44
N ASN A 101 -11.42 -7.62 -5.68
CA ASN A 101 -12.82 -7.75 -5.27
C ASN A 101 -13.76 -7.54 -6.46
N ALA A 102 -13.48 -6.59 -7.36
CA ALA A 102 -14.24 -6.40 -8.59
C ALA A 102 -14.21 -7.67 -9.47
N ALA A 103 -13.02 -8.23 -9.71
CA ALA A 103 -12.85 -9.46 -10.49
C ALA A 103 -13.58 -10.65 -9.88
N SER A 104 -13.47 -10.85 -8.56
CA SER A 104 -14.18 -11.94 -7.86
C SER A 104 -15.71 -11.85 -7.93
N ARG A 105 -16.25 -10.65 -8.19
CA ARG A 105 -17.67 -10.35 -8.32
C ARG A 105 -18.13 -10.23 -9.77
N GLY A 106 -17.24 -10.47 -10.74
CA GLY A 106 -17.53 -10.31 -12.16
C GLY A 106 -17.78 -8.87 -12.60
N ILE A 107 -17.31 -7.88 -11.83
CA ILE A 107 -17.42 -6.46 -12.17
C ILE A 107 -16.20 -6.09 -13.02
N GLU A 108 -16.45 -5.76 -14.29
CA GLU A 108 -15.43 -5.26 -15.20
C GLU A 108 -15.21 -3.75 -14.98
N LEU A 109 -13.95 -3.39 -14.73
CA LEU A 109 -13.50 -2.01 -14.60
C LEU A 109 -12.93 -1.56 -15.94
N LYS A 110 -13.55 -0.59 -16.59
CA LYS A 110 -13.00 0.04 -17.79
C LYS A 110 -11.80 0.92 -17.43
N SER A 111 -11.90 1.67 -16.33
CA SER A 111 -10.80 2.44 -15.77
C SER A 111 -11.05 2.79 -14.30
N PHE A 112 -9.99 3.06 -13.55
CA PHE A 112 -10.10 3.80 -12.30
C PHE A 112 -8.89 4.70 -12.07
N ARG A 113 -9.06 5.78 -11.31
CA ARG A 113 -8.01 6.73 -10.93
C ARG A 113 -8.18 7.08 -9.46
N LEU A 114 -7.04 7.23 -8.77
CA LEU A 114 -6.98 7.65 -7.38
C LEU A 114 -6.31 9.03 -7.29
N GLU A 115 -6.89 9.93 -6.50
CA GLU A 115 -6.24 11.17 -6.06
C GLU A 115 -6.06 11.11 -4.54
N LEU A 116 -4.83 11.30 -4.06
CA LEU A 116 -4.49 11.19 -2.66
C LEU A 116 -3.74 12.45 -2.20
N GLU A 117 -4.07 12.91 -1.00
CA GLU A 117 -3.37 13.99 -0.31
C GLU A 117 -3.34 13.71 1.20
N GLY A 118 -2.30 14.19 1.88
CA GLY A 118 -2.13 14.03 3.32
C GLY A 118 -1.49 15.26 3.94
N ASP A 119 -2.02 15.70 5.08
CA ASP A 119 -1.52 16.88 5.77
C ASP A 119 -0.55 16.51 6.89
N ILE A 120 0.61 17.17 6.92
CA ILE A 120 1.61 17.06 7.99
C ILE A 120 1.89 18.45 8.53
N ASP A 121 1.92 18.57 9.85
CA ASP A 121 2.37 19.79 10.52
C ASP A 121 3.81 19.63 11.01
N LEU A 122 4.72 20.33 10.33
CA LEU A 122 6.15 20.24 10.60
C LEU A 122 6.54 20.67 12.02
N ARG A 123 5.68 21.41 12.75
CA ARG A 123 5.97 21.77 14.15
C ARG A 123 6.11 20.54 15.05
N GLY A 124 5.34 19.49 14.77
CA GLY A 124 5.45 18.22 15.49
C GLY A 124 6.77 17.50 15.16
N PHE A 125 7.11 17.41 13.86
CA PHE A 125 8.37 16.80 13.41
C PHE A 125 9.61 17.55 13.91
N LEU A 126 9.60 18.89 13.87
CA LEU A 126 10.70 19.75 14.29
C LEU A 126 10.79 19.93 15.81
N GLY A 127 9.87 19.33 16.59
CA GLY A 127 9.85 19.43 18.05
C GLY A 127 9.52 20.83 18.59
N ILE A 128 8.87 21.67 17.78
CA ILE A 128 8.46 23.04 18.16
C ILE A 128 7.24 23.00 19.08
N ASP A 129 6.32 22.07 18.84
CA ASP A 129 5.10 21.91 19.62
C ASP A 129 4.86 20.44 19.94
N THR A 130 5.02 20.06 21.22
CA THR A 130 4.84 18.69 21.70
C THR A 130 3.39 18.23 21.75
N GLY A 131 2.42 19.15 21.63
CA GLY A 131 1.00 18.83 21.50
C GLY A 131 0.62 18.40 20.08
N ILE A 132 1.48 18.63 19.09
CA ILE A 132 1.25 18.29 17.69
C ILE A 132 1.92 16.96 17.36
N ARG A 133 1.11 16.03 16.85
CA ARG A 133 1.63 14.75 16.37
C ARG A 133 2.47 14.96 15.10
N PRO A 134 3.65 14.33 14.97
CA PRO A 134 4.52 14.50 13.81
C PRO A 134 4.03 13.79 12.54
N GLY A 135 3.14 12.79 12.68
CA GLY A 135 2.59 12.02 11.56
C GLY A 135 1.49 12.76 10.79
N VAL A 136 0.99 12.09 9.74
CA VAL A 136 -0.14 12.58 8.92
C VAL A 136 -1.38 12.80 9.79
N GLN A 137 -1.99 13.97 9.70
CA GLN A 137 -3.17 14.36 10.47
C GLN A 137 -4.46 13.87 9.83
N GLN A 138 -4.54 14.02 8.51
CA GLN A 138 -5.64 13.52 7.70
C GLN A 138 -5.11 13.12 6.34
N LEU A 139 -5.54 11.96 5.86
CA LEU A 139 -5.32 11.50 4.49
C LEU A 139 -6.68 11.42 3.80
N ARG A 140 -6.79 11.99 2.60
CA ARG A 140 -8.01 11.99 1.81
C ARG A 140 -7.75 11.26 0.49
N VAL A 141 -8.65 10.34 0.14
CA VAL A 141 -8.59 9.57 -1.11
C VAL A 141 -9.86 9.84 -1.91
N ARG A 142 -9.72 10.28 -3.16
CA ARG A 142 -10.81 10.36 -4.13
C ARG A 142 -10.66 9.21 -5.12
N VAL A 143 -11.71 8.41 -5.26
CA VAL A 143 -11.74 7.27 -6.17
C VAL A 143 -12.66 7.60 -7.33
N HIS A 144 -12.12 7.56 -8.55
CA HIS A 144 -12.86 7.73 -9.79
C HIS A 144 -12.92 6.37 -10.47
N ILE A 145 -14.11 5.82 -10.73
CA ILE A 145 -14.29 4.50 -11.35
C ILE A 145 -15.19 4.64 -12.57
N GLU A 146 -14.78 4.02 -13.67
CA GLU A 146 -15.60 3.77 -14.84
C GLU A 146 -15.83 2.25 -14.99
N ALA A 147 -17.06 1.81 -14.76
CA ALA A 147 -17.48 0.41 -14.87
C ALA A 147 -18.90 0.38 -15.47
N PRO A 148 -19.02 0.36 -16.81
CA PRO A 148 -20.30 0.59 -17.50
C PRO A 148 -21.43 -0.35 -17.08
N ASP A 149 -21.10 -1.60 -16.75
CA ASP A 149 -22.06 -2.65 -16.41
C ASP A 149 -22.31 -2.78 -14.89
N ALA A 150 -21.70 -1.91 -14.07
CA ALA A 150 -21.86 -1.90 -12.62
C ALA A 150 -22.87 -0.82 -12.19
N THR A 151 -23.74 -1.19 -11.26
CA THR A 151 -24.61 -0.25 -10.54
C THR A 151 -23.81 0.62 -9.57
N ARG A 152 -24.35 1.78 -9.21
CA ARG A 152 -23.73 2.66 -8.20
C ARG A 152 -23.55 1.93 -6.86
N GLU A 153 -24.53 1.13 -6.47
CA GLU A 153 -24.54 0.35 -5.24
C GLU A 153 -23.42 -0.69 -5.22
N GLN A 154 -23.19 -1.39 -6.34
CA GLN A 154 -22.06 -2.32 -6.47
C GLN A 154 -20.71 -1.60 -6.33
N LEU A 155 -20.58 -0.39 -6.90
CA LEU A 155 -19.35 0.40 -6.78
C LEU A 155 -19.13 0.89 -5.35
N GLU A 156 -20.18 1.33 -4.65
CA GLU A 156 -20.10 1.71 -3.23
C GLU A 156 -19.71 0.53 -2.34
N GLU A 157 -20.25 -0.65 -2.63
CA GLU A 157 -19.89 -1.87 -1.92
C GLU A 157 -18.40 -2.21 -2.14
N LEU A 158 -17.89 -2.05 -3.37
CA LEU A 158 -16.46 -2.21 -3.64
C LEU A 158 -15.60 -1.22 -2.83
N ILE A 159 -16.01 0.04 -2.72
CA ILE A 159 -15.31 1.02 -1.87
C ILE A 159 -15.33 0.61 -0.40
N SER A 160 -16.48 0.18 0.12
CA SER A 160 -16.59 -0.30 1.50
C SER A 160 -15.67 -1.50 1.78
N LEU A 161 -15.51 -2.40 0.80
CA LEU A 161 -14.57 -3.51 0.90
C LEU A 161 -13.11 -3.04 0.91
N VAL A 162 -12.76 -2.04 0.10
CA VAL A 162 -11.43 -1.44 0.13
C VAL A 162 -11.15 -0.86 1.51
N GLU A 163 -12.09 -0.12 2.09
CA GLU A 163 -11.92 0.49 3.41
C GLU A 163 -11.79 -0.53 4.55
N SER A 164 -12.49 -1.66 4.45
CA SER A 164 -12.51 -2.69 5.49
C SER A 164 -11.44 -3.77 5.34
N ARG A 165 -10.86 -3.96 4.15
CA ARG A 165 -9.94 -5.06 3.86
C ARG A 165 -8.53 -4.64 3.43
N SER A 166 -8.29 -3.36 3.14
CA SER A 166 -6.96 -2.86 2.75
C SER A 166 -5.98 -2.95 3.93
N PRO A 167 -4.93 -3.78 3.86
CA PRO A 167 -3.97 -3.89 4.97
C PRO A 167 -3.18 -2.59 5.23
N ILE A 168 -2.89 -1.83 4.18
CA ILE A 168 -2.16 -0.55 4.34
C ILE A 168 -3.08 0.53 4.93
N ARG A 169 -4.36 0.56 4.58
CA ARG A 169 -5.30 1.46 5.26
C ARG A 169 -5.41 1.11 6.74
N ASP A 170 -5.59 -0.16 7.06
CA ASP A 170 -5.64 -0.65 8.43
C ASP A 170 -4.41 -0.19 9.23
N THR A 171 -3.21 -0.36 8.66
CA THR A 171 -1.94 0.11 9.22
C THR A 171 -1.93 1.61 9.53
N LEU A 172 -2.58 2.43 8.69
CA LEU A 172 -2.58 3.89 8.84
C LEU A 172 -3.63 4.41 9.82
N VAL A 173 -4.72 3.67 10.04
CA VAL A 173 -5.84 4.12 10.89
C VAL A 173 -5.86 3.47 12.27
N ASN A 174 -5.08 2.40 12.46
CA ASN A 174 -4.98 1.67 13.72
C ASN A 174 -3.55 1.72 14.29
N PRO A 175 -3.37 1.63 15.62
CA PRO A 175 -2.04 1.53 16.22
C PRO A 175 -1.32 0.24 15.79
N VAL A 176 -0.08 0.39 15.35
CA VAL A 176 0.84 -0.72 15.05
C VAL A 176 2.03 -0.63 16.00
N ASP A 177 2.41 -1.76 16.59
CA ASP A 177 3.62 -1.82 17.42
C ASP A 177 4.87 -1.77 16.52
N VAL A 178 5.65 -0.70 16.64
CA VAL A 178 6.87 -0.47 15.87
C VAL A 178 8.05 -0.52 16.81
N VAL A 179 8.80 -1.63 16.75
CA VAL A 179 9.99 -1.85 17.58
C VAL A 179 11.25 -1.40 16.84
N THR A 180 12.02 -0.52 17.45
CA THR A 180 13.32 -0.06 16.93
C THR A 180 14.45 -0.51 17.84
N THR A 181 15.46 -1.15 17.27
CA THR A 181 16.63 -1.66 17.99
C THR A 181 17.89 -1.05 17.38
N LEU A 182 18.77 -0.50 18.23
CA LEU A 182 20.13 -0.15 17.83
C LEU A 182 20.99 -1.40 17.89
N VAL A 183 21.61 -1.76 16.76
CA VAL A 183 22.48 -2.94 16.60
C VAL A 183 23.95 -2.55 16.53
#